data_AF-A0A355TRW7-F1
#
_entry.id   AF-A0A355TRW7-F1
#
_cell.length_a   1.000
_cell.length_b   1.000
_cell.length_c   1.000
_cell.angle_alpha   90.00
_cell.angle_beta   90.00
_cell.angle_gamma   90.00
#
_symmetry.space_group_name_H-M   'P 1'
#
loop_
_entity.id
_entity.type
_entity.pdbx_description
1 polymer ?
#
loop_
_entity_poly.entity_id
_entity_poly.type
_entity_poly.pdbx_seq_one_letter_code
_entity_poly.pdbx_strand_id
1 'polypeptide(L)'
;MQERLVYWRLTVLCVLSAFLAGCSLLGYFDANLSVSVTNDKNHLLAVEGRTSMPDKTPVSVVLREDKEVLAKGSTTVESGVFAVTLDLSTAPGNCALNLDIILDPSQGPESVQKVTGKRGEYLYGEQVEEVGNLYLLTERLRLVLPMDRRTVAIRRAMSGDYNLAIANLEDMLVVEPDDQDLKAWLAYSLLSRDPHEDKLGSQAYQLLGNVKVDRLGEPIRTYCKKWDERLRQLKAEQAKESERKAAIAKTLAKREALKSKLEAGKFLGGVYLGATAREVYELAIPDKYPAWSGEVIIYHMPDRNVEVHFDGKTSEVIEVHSEDPKFAAKNNVGVGSSLIDVAGAYPNGRLTMGVAEPQSDGTSVAFGEYACPEGLVFYIKRLTAADGLILSEKVKGLSVIPPFQWDSEEAELDEGTEMNASRAGEALVDDSSYPKSKKK
;
A
#
# COMPACT_ATOMS: atom_id res chain seq x y z
N MET A 1 -99.25 -4.94 32.78
CA MET A 1 -98.65 -4.62 31.46
C MET A 1 -97.16 -4.26 31.54
N GLN A 2 -96.66 -3.71 32.66
CA GLN A 2 -95.25 -3.36 32.85
C GLN A 2 -94.28 -4.55 33.03
N GLU A 3 -94.71 -5.66 33.63
CA GLU A 3 -93.81 -6.82 33.88
C GLU A 3 -93.38 -7.57 32.60
N ARG A 4 -94.24 -7.64 31.59
CA ARG A 4 -93.90 -8.25 30.29
C ARG A 4 -92.86 -7.46 29.51
N LEU A 5 -92.81 -6.14 29.68
CA LEU A 5 -91.84 -5.28 28.98
C LEU A 5 -90.43 -5.39 29.59
N VAL A 6 -90.36 -5.60 30.92
CA VAL A 6 -89.10 -5.80 31.65
C VAL A 6 -88.50 -7.17 31.33
N TYR A 7 -89.31 -8.22 31.31
CA TYR A 7 -88.87 -9.57 30.94
C TYR A 7 -88.34 -9.62 29.51
N TRP A 8 -88.99 -8.93 28.56
CA TRP A 8 -88.56 -8.90 27.17
C TRP A 8 -87.25 -8.12 26.96
N ARG A 9 -87.05 -7.01 27.69
CA ARG A 9 -85.78 -6.27 27.68
C ARG A 9 -84.63 -7.07 28.32
N LEU A 10 -84.90 -7.83 29.38
CA LEU A 10 -83.91 -8.71 30.02
C LEU A 10 -83.57 -9.93 29.15
N THR A 11 -84.53 -10.52 28.44
CA THR A 11 -84.24 -11.61 27.50
C THR A 11 -83.48 -11.11 26.27
N VAL A 12 -83.81 -9.94 25.73
CA VAL A 12 -83.04 -9.35 24.63
C VAL A 12 -81.64 -8.96 25.09
N LEU A 13 -81.45 -8.43 26.31
CA LEU A 13 -80.11 -8.17 26.85
C LEU A 13 -79.30 -9.45 27.11
N CYS A 14 -79.94 -10.51 27.63
CA CYS A 14 -79.30 -11.81 27.87
C CYS A 14 -78.98 -12.56 26.57
N VAL A 15 -79.82 -12.41 25.53
CA VAL A 15 -79.55 -12.98 24.22
C VAL A 15 -78.46 -12.18 23.50
N LEU A 16 -78.44 -10.83 23.60
CA LEU A 16 -77.33 -10.03 23.09
C LEU A 16 -76.02 -10.32 23.84
N SER A 17 -76.06 -10.48 25.17
CA SER A 17 -74.87 -10.80 25.96
C SER A 17 -74.40 -12.24 25.72
N ALA A 18 -75.31 -13.19 25.48
CA ALA A 18 -74.96 -14.55 25.07
C ALA A 18 -74.48 -14.63 23.61
N PHE A 19 -74.92 -13.75 22.71
CA PHE A 19 -74.38 -13.66 21.34
C PHE A 19 -72.99 -12.98 21.33
N LEU A 20 -72.78 -11.97 22.19
CA LEU A 20 -71.49 -11.29 22.36
C LEU A 20 -70.49 -12.10 23.21
N ALA A 21 -70.95 -12.94 24.14
CA ALA A 21 -70.11 -13.86 24.93
C ALA A 21 -69.99 -15.26 24.29
N GLY A 22 -70.84 -15.60 23.33
CA GLY A 22 -70.84 -16.89 22.64
C GLY A 22 -69.63 -17.11 21.73
N CYS A 23 -68.93 -16.04 21.33
CA CYS A 23 -67.69 -16.14 20.57
C CYS A 23 -66.43 -16.29 21.45
N SER A 24 -66.51 -16.06 22.77
CA SER A 24 -65.34 -16.17 23.67
C SER A 24 -65.29 -17.47 24.49
N LEU A 25 -66.34 -18.29 24.45
CA LEU A 25 -66.45 -19.51 25.27
C LEU A 25 -65.85 -20.77 24.62
N LEU A 26 -65.56 -20.73 23.32
CA LEU A 26 -64.99 -21.86 22.58
C LEU A 26 -63.49 -21.70 22.26
N GLY A 27 -62.88 -20.54 22.52
CA GLY A 27 -61.44 -20.33 22.28
C GLY A 27 -61.04 -20.35 20.81
N TYR A 28 -61.94 -19.94 19.90
CA TYR A 28 -61.65 -19.84 18.46
C TYR A 28 -62.03 -18.45 17.93
N PHE A 29 -61.13 -17.86 17.15
CA PHE A 29 -61.19 -16.55 16.52
C PHE A 29 -60.87 -16.71 15.04
N ASP A 30 -61.86 -16.43 14.18
CA ASP A 30 -61.73 -16.57 12.74
C ASP A 30 -60.87 -15.43 12.15
N ALA A 31 -59.64 -15.78 11.78
CA ALA A 31 -58.59 -14.87 11.36
C ALA A 31 -58.46 -14.90 9.84
N ASN A 32 -58.67 -13.75 9.20
CA ASN A 32 -58.50 -13.59 7.76
C ASN A 32 -57.59 -12.40 7.43
N LEU A 33 -56.91 -12.50 6.29
CA LEU A 33 -56.01 -11.49 5.80
C LEU A 33 -56.12 -11.38 4.27
N SER A 34 -56.36 -10.17 3.77
CA SER A 34 -56.33 -9.85 2.35
C SER A 34 -55.34 -8.72 2.13
N VAL A 35 -54.37 -8.91 1.24
CA VAL A 35 -53.28 -7.95 0.99
C VAL A 35 -53.29 -7.49 -0.46
N SER A 36 -53.05 -6.19 -0.65
CA SER A 36 -52.79 -5.55 -1.93
C SER A 36 -51.41 -4.89 -1.90
N VAL A 37 -50.68 -4.99 -3.00
CA VAL A 37 -49.32 -4.45 -3.10
C VAL A 37 -49.24 -3.53 -4.31
N THR A 38 -48.79 -2.30 -4.09
CA THR A 38 -48.59 -1.30 -5.14
C THR A 38 -47.15 -0.81 -5.12
N ASN A 39 -46.46 -0.91 -6.26
CA ASN A 39 -45.11 -0.38 -6.42
C ASN A 39 -45.20 0.99 -7.11
N ASP A 40 -44.90 2.06 -6.37
CA ASP A 40 -44.83 3.40 -6.94
C ASP A 40 -43.46 3.60 -7.64
N LYS A 41 -43.42 4.42 -8.69
CA LYS A 41 -42.20 4.72 -9.47
C LYS A 41 -41.07 5.33 -8.61
N ASN A 42 -41.37 5.71 -7.37
CA ASN A 42 -40.47 6.31 -6.39
C ASN A 42 -39.62 5.30 -5.59
N HIS A 43 -39.52 4.05 -6.03
CA HIS A 43 -38.79 2.99 -5.32
C HIS A 43 -39.40 2.63 -3.96
N LEU A 44 -40.72 2.78 -3.82
CA LEU A 44 -41.47 2.47 -2.61
C LEU A 44 -42.51 1.39 -2.90
N LEU A 45 -42.58 0.39 -2.02
CA LEU A 45 -43.63 -0.62 -2.04
C LEU A 45 -44.67 -0.28 -0.98
N ALA A 46 -45.87 0.10 -1.42
CA ALA A 46 -47.03 0.22 -0.53
C ALA A 46 -47.68 -1.15 -0.37
N VAL A 47 -47.75 -1.63 0.87
CA VAL A 47 -48.42 -2.86 1.27
C VAL A 47 -49.62 -2.49 2.12
N GLU A 48 -50.81 -2.72 1.57
CA GLU A 48 -52.08 -2.40 2.21
C GLU A 48 -52.84 -3.69 2.47
N GLY A 49 -53.43 -3.83 3.66
CA GLY A 49 -54.18 -5.03 4.00
C GLY A 49 -55.46 -4.78 4.78
N ARG A 50 -56.38 -5.72 4.63
CA ARG A 50 -57.62 -5.84 5.39
C ARG A 50 -57.59 -7.13 6.18
N THR A 51 -58.01 -7.09 7.44
CA THR A 51 -57.96 -8.25 8.33
C THR A 51 -59.09 -8.21 9.36
N SER A 52 -59.50 -9.38 9.83
CA SER A 52 -60.41 -9.52 10.97
C SER A 52 -59.70 -9.32 12.32
N MET A 53 -58.35 -9.28 12.36
CA MET A 53 -57.59 -9.16 13.60
C MET A 53 -57.97 -7.91 14.42
N PRO A 54 -57.95 -7.98 15.76
CA PRO A 54 -58.33 -6.85 16.60
C PRO A 54 -57.43 -5.63 16.39
N ASP A 55 -57.98 -4.43 16.61
CA ASP A 55 -57.21 -3.19 16.57
C ASP A 55 -56.00 -3.25 17.51
N LYS A 56 -54.91 -2.60 17.08
CA LYS A 56 -53.59 -2.60 17.72
C LYS A 56 -52.84 -3.92 17.64
N THR A 57 -53.32 -4.89 16.86
CA THR A 57 -52.51 -6.08 16.52
C THR A 57 -51.27 -5.62 15.74
N PRO A 58 -50.04 -5.95 16.19
CA PRO A 58 -48.82 -5.64 15.48
C PRO A 58 -48.74 -6.36 14.13
N VAL A 59 -48.31 -5.62 13.11
CA VAL A 59 -48.08 -6.11 11.75
C VAL A 59 -46.61 -5.89 11.41
N SER A 60 -45.96 -6.94 10.90
CA SER A 60 -44.60 -6.91 10.36
C SER A 60 -44.65 -7.30 8.89
N VAL A 61 -44.00 -6.51 8.04
CA VAL A 61 -43.88 -6.77 6.61
C VAL A 61 -42.40 -6.84 6.27
N VAL A 62 -41.96 -7.95 5.66
CA VAL A 62 -40.55 -8.20 5.35
C VAL A 62 -40.41 -8.64 3.90
N LEU A 63 -39.57 -7.94 3.14
CA LEU A 63 -39.20 -8.30 1.77
C LEU A 63 -37.84 -9.00 1.78
N ARG A 64 -37.76 -10.15 1.12
CA ARG A 64 -36.56 -10.99 1.07
C ARG A 64 -36.20 -11.41 -0.35
N GLU A 65 -34.91 -11.56 -0.58
CA GLU A 65 -34.35 -12.43 -1.62
C GLU A 65 -33.74 -13.64 -0.92
N ASP A 66 -34.32 -14.82 -1.14
CA ASP A 66 -34.01 -16.04 -0.40
C ASP A 66 -34.03 -15.84 1.14
N LYS A 67 -32.86 -15.72 1.77
CA LYS A 67 -32.69 -15.54 3.23
C LYS A 67 -32.35 -14.11 3.62
N GLU A 68 -31.95 -13.27 2.68
CA GLU A 68 -31.52 -11.90 2.93
C GLU A 68 -32.72 -10.97 3.07
N VAL A 69 -32.72 -10.12 4.11
CA VAL A 69 -33.77 -9.11 4.32
C VAL A 69 -33.39 -7.85 3.56
N LEU A 70 -34.16 -7.54 2.52
CA LEU A 70 -33.93 -6.37 1.68
C LEU A 70 -34.62 -5.13 2.24
N ALA A 71 -35.85 -5.29 2.74
CA ALA A 71 -36.61 -4.22 3.35
C ALA A 71 -37.54 -4.78 4.42
N LYS A 72 -37.84 -3.95 5.43
CA LYS A 72 -38.81 -4.29 6.48
C LYS A 72 -39.58 -3.06 6.92
N GLY A 73 -40.81 -3.27 7.33
CA GLY A 73 -41.66 -2.25 7.90
C GLY A 73 -42.61 -2.86 8.92
N SER A 74 -43.13 -2.04 9.81
CA SER A 74 -44.07 -2.48 10.83
C SER A 74 -45.12 -1.42 11.06
N THR A 75 -46.32 -1.86 11.41
CA THR A 75 -47.45 -1.00 11.77
C THR A 75 -48.37 -1.75 12.73
N THR A 76 -49.54 -1.21 13.00
CA THR A 76 -50.61 -1.89 13.74
C THR A 76 -51.91 -1.86 12.96
N VAL A 77 -52.80 -2.80 13.25
CA VAL A 77 -54.16 -2.80 12.71
C VAL A 77 -54.96 -1.64 13.31
N GLU A 78 -55.65 -0.88 12.48
CA GLU A 78 -56.61 0.16 12.88
C GLU A 78 -57.91 0.00 12.08
N SER A 79 -59.04 -0.17 12.76
CA SER A 79 -60.34 -0.39 12.11
C SER A 79 -60.33 -1.53 11.08
N GLY A 80 -59.63 -2.62 11.38
CA GLY A 80 -59.49 -3.79 10.49
C GLY A 80 -58.62 -3.56 9.24
N VAL A 81 -57.86 -2.47 9.17
CA VAL A 81 -56.93 -2.17 8.07
C VAL A 81 -55.52 -1.90 8.57
N PHE A 82 -54.53 -2.07 7.69
CA PHE A 82 -53.16 -1.63 7.92
C PHE A 82 -52.50 -1.20 6.61
N ALA A 83 -51.48 -0.34 6.72
CA ALA A 83 -50.65 0.07 5.60
C ALA A 83 -49.19 0.19 6.05
N VAL A 84 -48.27 -0.30 5.22
CA VAL A 84 -46.83 -0.21 5.40
C VAL A 84 -46.18 0.21 4.08
N THR A 85 -45.21 1.12 4.14
CA THR A 85 -44.38 1.46 2.98
C THR A 85 -42.97 0.91 3.18
N LEU A 86 -42.44 0.20 2.20
CA LEU A 86 -41.07 -0.32 2.20
C LEU A 86 -40.20 0.46 1.21
N ASP A 87 -38.97 0.78 1.61
CA ASP A 87 -37.95 1.33 0.73
C ASP A 87 -37.31 0.21 -0.10
N LEU A 88 -37.41 0.32 -1.43
CA LEU A 88 -36.87 -0.62 -2.42
C LEU A 88 -35.63 -0.08 -3.16
N SER A 89 -34.99 0.97 -2.65
CA SER A 89 -33.83 1.61 -3.29
C SER A 89 -32.69 0.63 -3.57
N THR A 90 -32.48 -0.35 -2.68
CA THR A 90 -31.44 -1.39 -2.80
C THR A 90 -31.96 -2.75 -3.28
N ALA A 91 -33.29 -2.91 -3.44
CA ALA A 91 -33.87 -4.18 -3.85
C ALA A 91 -33.47 -4.53 -5.30
N PRO A 92 -33.08 -5.78 -5.57
CA PRO A 92 -32.71 -6.19 -6.92
C PRO A 92 -33.93 -6.20 -7.84
N GLY A 93 -33.74 -5.78 -9.08
CA GLY A 93 -34.78 -5.82 -10.12
C GLY A 93 -34.80 -7.16 -10.85
N ASN A 94 -35.94 -7.47 -11.48
CA ASN A 94 -36.16 -8.66 -12.33
C ASN A 94 -35.83 -10.00 -11.66
N CYS A 95 -35.88 -10.07 -10.34
CA CYS A 95 -35.72 -11.29 -9.55
C CYS A 95 -37.01 -11.58 -8.78
N ALA A 96 -37.14 -12.83 -8.32
CA ALA A 96 -38.25 -13.24 -7.49
C ALA A 96 -37.99 -12.86 -6.03
N LEU A 97 -38.83 -12.00 -5.48
CA LEU A 97 -38.77 -11.57 -4.09
C LEU A 97 -39.93 -12.16 -3.30
N ASN A 98 -39.68 -12.52 -2.04
CA ASN A 98 -40.70 -13.02 -1.11
C ASN A 98 -41.08 -11.89 -0.17
N LEU A 99 -42.37 -11.54 -0.13
CA LEU A 99 -42.94 -10.58 0.79
C LEU A 99 -43.74 -11.34 1.85
N ASP A 100 -43.23 -11.35 3.07
CA ASP A 100 -43.89 -11.95 4.23
C ASP A 100 -44.65 -10.87 4.99
N ILE A 101 -45.97 -11.03 5.14
CA ILE A 101 -46.81 -10.21 6.03
C ILE A 101 -47.19 -11.08 7.24
N ILE A 102 -46.86 -10.62 8.44
CA ILE A 102 -47.04 -11.37 9.69
C ILE A 102 -47.77 -10.50 10.70
N LEU A 103 -48.89 -10.99 11.23
CA LEU A 103 -49.61 -10.39 12.35
C LEU A 103 -49.38 -11.23 13.60
N ASP A 104 -48.73 -10.62 14.60
CA ASP A 104 -48.35 -11.29 15.84
C ASP A 104 -49.16 -10.74 17.03
N PRO A 105 -50.26 -11.39 17.41
CA PRO A 105 -51.08 -10.92 18.53
C PRO A 105 -50.37 -10.98 19.89
N SER A 106 -49.32 -11.80 20.04
CA SER A 106 -48.59 -11.94 21.31
C SER A 106 -47.82 -10.67 21.68
N GLN A 107 -47.43 -9.88 20.68
CA GLN A 107 -46.79 -8.57 20.85
C GLN A 107 -47.81 -7.43 21.03
N GLY A 108 -49.10 -7.73 20.86
CA GLY A 108 -50.18 -6.76 21.01
C GLY A 108 -50.54 -6.48 22.47
N PRO A 109 -51.35 -5.42 22.72
CA PRO A 109 -51.82 -5.12 24.07
C PRO A 109 -52.77 -6.19 24.61
N GLU A 110 -53.03 -6.16 25.92
CA GLU A 110 -53.89 -7.14 26.61
C GLU A 110 -55.29 -7.26 25.98
N SER A 111 -55.81 -6.19 25.39
CA SER A 111 -57.09 -6.20 24.66
C SER A 111 -57.09 -7.13 23.44
N VAL A 112 -55.97 -7.23 22.73
CA VAL A 112 -55.78 -8.16 21.59
C VAL A 112 -55.65 -9.58 22.10
N GLN A 113 -54.80 -9.79 23.12
CA GLN A 113 -54.50 -11.11 23.68
C GLN A 113 -55.72 -11.75 24.36
N LYS A 114 -56.65 -10.95 24.92
CA LYS A 114 -57.92 -11.46 25.48
C LYS A 114 -58.80 -12.13 24.43
N VAL A 115 -58.72 -11.67 23.18
CA VAL A 115 -59.53 -12.17 22.07
C VAL A 115 -58.82 -13.32 21.34
N THR A 116 -57.50 -13.20 21.18
CA THR A 116 -56.70 -14.10 20.33
C THR A 116 -55.91 -15.15 21.11
N GLY A 117 -55.88 -15.07 22.44
CA GLY A 117 -54.98 -15.87 23.29
C GLY A 117 -53.63 -15.19 23.49
N LYS A 118 -52.89 -15.59 24.53
CA LYS A 118 -51.60 -14.93 24.87
C LYS A 118 -50.49 -15.20 23.85
N ARG A 119 -50.59 -16.32 23.15
CA ARG A 119 -49.68 -16.82 22.12
C ARG A 119 -50.35 -16.87 20.74
N GLY A 120 -51.57 -16.34 20.62
CA GLY A 120 -52.42 -16.49 19.43
C GLY A 120 -53.19 -17.82 19.36
N GLU A 121 -53.21 -18.61 20.43
CA GLU A 121 -53.76 -19.97 20.46
C GLU A 121 -55.26 -20.07 20.14
N TYR A 122 -55.98 -18.95 20.11
CA TYR A 122 -57.38 -18.93 19.68
C TYR A 122 -57.54 -18.59 18.20
N LEU A 123 -56.48 -18.25 17.47
CA LEU A 123 -56.57 -17.98 16.03
C LEU A 123 -56.94 -19.26 15.26
N TYR A 124 -57.85 -19.11 14.29
CA TYR A 124 -58.28 -20.15 13.39
C TYR A 124 -58.42 -19.59 11.97
N GLY A 125 -57.96 -20.34 10.96
CA GLY A 125 -58.02 -19.93 9.55
C GLY A 125 -56.89 -20.55 8.74
N GLU A 126 -57.02 -20.57 7.41
CA GLU A 126 -56.03 -21.18 6.50
C GLU A 126 -54.67 -20.46 6.51
N GLN A 127 -54.67 -19.17 6.86
CA GLN A 127 -53.49 -18.30 6.91
C GLN A 127 -52.78 -18.32 8.28
N VAL A 128 -53.29 -19.09 9.25
CA VAL A 128 -52.69 -19.20 10.59
C VAL A 128 -51.57 -20.24 10.57
N GLU A 129 -50.35 -19.81 10.87
CA GLU A 129 -49.16 -20.67 10.97
C GLU A 129 -48.71 -20.82 12.42
N GLU A 130 -48.40 -22.07 12.81
CA GLU A 130 -47.73 -22.35 14.09
C GLU A 130 -46.21 -22.23 13.91
N VAL A 131 -45.61 -21.25 14.57
CA VAL A 131 -44.17 -20.98 14.53
C VAL A 131 -43.59 -21.15 15.94
N GLY A 132 -42.97 -22.30 16.17
CA GLY A 132 -42.40 -22.66 17.47
C GLY A 132 -43.49 -22.84 18.52
N ASN A 133 -43.72 -21.81 19.33
CA ASN A 133 -44.77 -21.79 20.35
C ASN A 133 -45.79 -20.66 20.10
N LEU A 134 -45.76 -19.99 18.96
CA LEU A 134 -46.69 -18.91 18.63
C LEU A 134 -47.60 -19.32 17.48
N TYR A 135 -48.81 -18.76 17.47
CA TYR A 135 -49.75 -18.86 16.36
C TYR A 135 -49.85 -17.47 15.72
N LEU A 136 -49.44 -17.38 14.47
CA LEU A 136 -49.30 -16.14 13.73
C LEU A 136 -50.23 -16.15 12.52
N LEU A 137 -50.87 -15.03 12.21
CA LEU A 137 -51.58 -14.89 10.94
C LEU A 137 -50.60 -14.39 9.88
N THR A 138 -50.39 -15.16 8.82
CA THR A 138 -49.34 -14.92 7.82
C THR A 138 -49.87 -14.95 6.40
N GLU A 139 -49.36 -14.07 5.55
CA GLU A 139 -49.56 -14.09 4.11
C GLU A 139 -48.20 -13.95 3.42
N ARG A 140 -47.93 -14.80 2.42
CA ARG A 140 -46.67 -14.76 1.67
C ARG A 140 -46.93 -14.52 0.19
N LEU A 141 -46.43 -13.40 -0.33
CA LEU A 141 -46.59 -13.02 -1.72
C LEU A 141 -45.25 -13.12 -2.46
N ARG A 142 -45.29 -13.59 -3.71
CA ARG A 142 -44.12 -13.59 -4.60
C ARG A 142 -44.22 -12.41 -5.57
N LEU A 143 -43.23 -11.53 -5.54
CA LEU A 143 -43.19 -10.30 -6.32
C LEU A 143 -42.01 -10.30 -7.28
N VAL A 144 -42.15 -9.61 -8.41
CA VAL A 144 -41.05 -9.29 -9.32
C VAL A 144 -41.11 -7.79 -9.59
N LEU A 145 -39.99 -7.09 -9.37
CA LEU A 145 -39.86 -5.67 -9.66
C LEU A 145 -39.35 -5.51 -11.10
N PRO A 146 -40.21 -5.17 -12.09
CA PRO A 146 -39.77 -5.00 -13.46
C PRO A 146 -38.87 -3.77 -13.57
N MET A 147 -37.65 -3.95 -14.10
CA MET A 147 -36.65 -2.91 -14.24
C MET A 147 -35.88 -3.05 -15.56
N ASP A 148 -35.37 -1.94 -16.09
CA ASP A 148 -34.45 -2.00 -17.23
C ASP A 148 -33.10 -2.58 -16.80
N ARG A 149 -32.35 -3.12 -17.78
CA ARG A 149 -31.09 -3.81 -17.51
C ARG A 149 -30.05 -2.91 -16.85
N ARG A 150 -29.96 -1.64 -17.25
CA ARG A 150 -28.98 -0.68 -16.72
C ARG A 150 -29.24 -0.43 -15.25
N THR A 151 -30.49 -0.14 -14.88
CA THR A 151 -30.85 0.11 -13.49
C THR A 151 -30.63 -1.12 -12.61
N VAL A 152 -30.87 -2.34 -13.14
CA VAL A 152 -30.53 -3.59 -12.42
C VAL A 152 -29.03 -3.68 -12.12
N ALA A 153 -28.17 -3.43 -13.11
CA ALA A 153 -26.73 -3.49 -12.93
C ALA A 153 -26.21 -2.45 -11.91
N ILE A 154 -26.73 -1.23 -11.99
CA ILE A 154 -26.40 -0.15 -11.05
C ILE A 154 -26.82 -0.51 -9.62
N ARG A 155 -28.04 -1.02 -9.43
CA ARG A 155 -28.51 -1.42 -8.10
C ARG A 155 -27.68 -2.54 -7.49
N ARG A 156 -27.28 -3.54 -8.28
CA ARG A 156 -26.37 -4.60 -7.83
C ARG A 156 -25.02 -4.05 -7.39
N ALA A 157 -24.47 -3.08 -8.12
CA ALA A 157 -23.25 -2.40 -7.70
C ALA A 157 -23.45 -1.66 -6.37
N MET A 158 -24.59 -0.98 -6.18
CA MET A 158 -24.91 -0.27 -4.94
C MET A 158 -25.15 -1.21 -3.75
N SER A 159 -25.75 -2.39 -3.97
CA SER A 159 -26.03 -3.37 -2.92
C SER A 159 -24.81 -4.23 -2.55
N GLY A 160 -23.71 -4.12 -3.29
CA GLY A 160 -22.49 -4.89 -3.06
C GLY A 160 -22.44 -6.24 -3.77
N ASP A 161 -23.41 -6.55 -4.64
CA ASP A 161 -23.37 -7.72 -5.52
C ASP A 161 -22.50 -7.43 -6.76
N TYR A 162 -21.20 -7.26 -6.50
CA TYR A 162 -20.26 -6.81 -7.52
C TYR A 162 -20.04 -7.83 -8.64
N ASN A 163 -20.17 -9.14 -8.37
CA ASN A 163 -19.93 -10.16 -9.38
C ASN A 163 -20.94 -10.07 -10.54
N LEU A 164 -22.23 -9.99 -10.19
CA LEU A 164 -23.27 -9.85 -11.19
C LEU A 164 -23.36 -8.42 -11.75
N ALA A 165 -23.00 -7.41 -10.96
CA ALA A 165 -22.89 -6.04 -11.47
C ALA A 165 -21.82 -5.95 -12.56
N ILE A 166 -20.61 -6.48 -12.31
CA ILE A 166 -19.49 -6.46 -13.26
C ILE A 166 -19.87 -7.12 -14.57
N ALA A 167 -20.38 -8.36 -14.52
CA ALA A 167 -20.77 -9.09 -15.73
C ALA A 167 -21.79 -8.31 -16.58
N ASN A 168 -22.82 -7.73 -15.94
CA ASN A 168 -23.83 -6.95 -16.64
C ASN A 168 -23.26 -5.64 -17.22
N LEU A 169 -22.38 -4.95 -16.48
CA LEU A 169 -21.79 -3.68 -16.91
C LEU A 169 -20.78 -3.88 -18.05
N GLU A 170 -20.02 -4.97 -18.02
CA GLU A 170 -19.12 -5.37 -19.11
C GLU A 170 -19.91 -5.62 -20.40
N ASP A 171 -20.99 -6.41 -20.34
CA ASP A 171 -21.86 -6.67 -21.50
C ASP A 171 -22.45 -5.37 -22.08
N MET A 172 -22.83 -4.41 -21.24
CA MET A 172 -23.35 -3.11 -21.71
C MET A 172 -22.27 -2.26 -22.36
N LEU A 173 -21.05 -2.25 -21.80
CA LEU A 173 -19.93 -1.50 -22.36
C LEU A 173 -19.40 -2.07 -23.67
N VAL A 174 -19.69 -3.34 -23.99
CA VAL A 174 -19.46 -3.87 -25.35
C VAL A 174 -20.32 -3.15 -26.38
N VAL A 175 -21.56 -2.80 -26.02
CA VAL A 175 -22.51 -2.11 -26.91
C VAL A 175 -22.31 -0.59 -26.89
N GLU A 176 -22.06 -0.03 -25.70
CA GLU A 176 -21.92 1.42 -25.46
C GLU A 176 -20.52 1.75 -24.89
N PRO A 177 -19.44 1.57 -25.67
CA PRO A 177 -18.07 1.63 -25.15
C PRO A 177 -17.63 3.01 -24.68
N ASP A 178 -18.37 4.08 -24.98
CA ASP A 178 -18.04 5.44 -24.58
C ASP A 178 -18.85 5.97 -23.39
N ASP A 179 -19.79 5.18 -22.87
CA ASP A 179 -20.63 5.58 -21.74
C ASP A 179 -19.78 5.75 -20.46
N GLN A 180 -19.69 7.00 -20.01
CA GLN A 180 -18.88 7.41 -18.87
C GLN A 180 -19.44 6.89 -17.55
N ASP A 181 -20.76 6.78 -17.43
CA ASP A 181 -21.45 6.38 -16.22
C ASP A 181 -21.35 4.85 -16.03
N LEU A 182 -21.50 4.07 -17.11
CA LEU A 182 -21.24 2.63 -17.08
C LEU A 182 -19.78 2.31 -16.76
N LYS A 183 -18.82 3.05 -17.36
CA LYS A 183 -17.39 2.92 -17.01
C LYS A 183 -17.13 3.21 -15.54
N ALA A 184 -17.77 4.23 -14.98
CA ALA A 184 -17.63 4.61 -13.58
C ALA A 184 -18.16 3.50 -12.65
N TRP A 185 -19.36 2.98 -12.93
CA TRP A 185 -19.95 1.88 -12.16
C TRP A 185 -19.13 0.59 -12.26
N LEU A 186 -18.58 0.27 -13.44
CA LEU A 186 -17.72 -0.89 -13.60
C LEU A 186 -16.41 -0.73 -12.82
N ALA A 187 -15.75 0.43 -12.94
CA ALA A 187 -14.54 0.73 -12.19
C ALA A 187 -14.76 0.66 -10.67
N TYR A 188 -15.87 1.25 -10.19
CA TYR A 188 -16.26 1.16 -8.79
C TYR A 188 -16.47 -0.29 -8.34
N SER A 189 -17.21 -1.08 -9.12
CA SER A 189 -17.50 -2.48 -8.78
C SER A 189 -16.24 -3.34 -8.73
N LEU A 190 -15.31 -3.13 -9.67
CA LEU A 190 -14.02 -3.82 -9.70
C LEU A 190 -13.16 -3.48 -8.46
N LEU A 191 -13.02 -2.19 -8.14
CA LEU A 191 -12.25 -1.72 -6.97
C LEU A 191 -12.86 -2.15 -5.64
N SER A 192 -14.19 -2.18 -5.55
CA SER A 192 -14.89 -2.62 -4.35
C SER A 192 -14.86 -4.13 -4.13
N ARG A 193 -14.75 -4.92 -5.22
CA ARG A 193 -14.72 -6.38 -5.17
C ARG A 193 -13.32 -6.91 -4.83
N ASP A 194 -12.30 -6.45 -5.55
CA ASP A 194 -10.96 -7.05 -5.50
C ASP A 194 -9.87 -6.01 -5.14
N PRO A 195 -9.20 -6.15 -3.98
CA PRO A 195 -8.09 -5.29 -3.60
C PRO A 195 -6.94 -5.25 -4.63
N HIS A 196 -6.77 -6.27 -5.47
CA HIS A 196 -5.71 -6.29 -6.49
C HIS A 196 -5.96 -5.30 -7.65
N GLU A 197 -7.16 -4.75 -7.76
CA GLU A 197 -7.48 -3.67 -8.69
C GLU A 197 -6.98 -2.30 -8.19
N ASP A 198 -6.65 -2.15 -6.89
CA ASP A 198 -6.05 -0.91 -6.33
C ASP A 198 -4.55 -0.82 -6.63
N LYS A 199 -4.19 -0.88 -7.93
CA LYS A 199 -2.82 -0.69 -8.41
C LYS A 199 -2.81 0.03 -9.74
N LEU A 200 -1.83 0.92 -9.94
CA LEU A 200 -1.73 1.68 -11.18
C LEU A 200 -1.68 0.74 -12.41
N GLY A 201 -2.51 1.04 -13.42
CA GLY A 201 -2.59 0.25 -14.64
C GLY A 201 -3.53 -0.95 -14.58
N SER A 202 -4.21 -1.20 -13.45
CA SER A 202 -5.32 -2.15 -13.36
C SER A 202 -6.48 -1.78 -14.30
N GLN A 203 -7.36 -2.75 -14.61
CA GLN A 203 -8.50 -2.52 -15.47
C GLN A 203 -9.40 -1.42 -14.88
N ALA A 204 -9.65 -1.46 -13.57
CA ALA A 204 -10.49 -0.47 -12.92
C ALA A 204 -9.93 0.96 -13.02
N TYR A 205 -8.61 1.15 -12.81
CA TYR A 205 -8.00 2.47 -12.92
C TYR A 205 -7.80 2.93 -14.37
N GLN A 206 -7.68 2.00 -15.32
CA GLN A 206 -7.73 2.35 -16.75
C GLN A 206 -9.12 2.88 -17.14
N LEU A 207 -10.18 2.22 -16.68
CA LEU A 207 -11.55 2.69 -16.89
C LEU A 207 -11.77 4.05 -16.22
N LEU A 208 -11.44 4.18 -14.93
CA LEU A 208 -11.63 5.41 -14.17
C LEU A 208 -10.82 6.58 -14.73
N GLY A 209 -9.59 6.33 -15.21
CA GLY A 209 -8.74 7.35 -15.83
C GLY A 209 -9.32 7.95 -17.12
N ASN A 210 -10.27 7.26 -17.76
CA ASN A 210 -11.00 7.73 -18.94
C ASN A 210 -12.34 8.39 -18.60
N VAL A 211 -12.68 8.50 -17.31
CA VAL A 211 -13.94 9.05 -16.83
C VAL A 211 -13.75 10.46 -16.28
N LYS A 212 -14.61 11.39 -16.71
CA LYS A 212 -14.68 12.74 -16.10
C LYS A 212 -15.54 12.70 -14.84
N VAL A 213 -14.96 12.23 -13.73
CA VAL A 213 -15.67 11.98 -12.46
C VAL A 213 -16.48 13.19 -11.98
N ASP A 214 -15.94 14.42 -12.11
CA ASP A 214 -16.63 15.65 -11.70
C ASP A 214 -17.92 15.95 -12.50
N ARG A 215 -18.13 15.29 -13.64
CA ARG A 215 -19.31 15.45 -14.51
C ARG A 215 -20.35 14.36 -14.32
N LEU A 216 -20.07 13.31 -13.54
CA LEU A 216 -21.00 12.20 -13.30
C LEU A 216 -22.20 12.62 -12.46
N GLY A 217 -23.33 11.91 -12.56
CA GLY A 217 -24.46 12.09 -11.63
C GLY A 217 -24.15 11.56 -10.23
N GLU A 218 -24.98 11.91 -9.24
CA GLU A 218 -24.99 11.20 -7.96
C GLU A 218 -25.83 9.91 -8.08
N PRO A 219 -25.50 8.84 -7.32
CA PRO A 219 -24.49 8.75 -6.27
C PRO A 219 -23.08 8.35 -6.74
N ILE A 220 -22.92 7.94 -8.01
CA ILE A 220 -21.66 7.38 -8.52
C ILE A 220 -20.49 8.35 -8.44
N ARG A 221 -20.75 9.65 -8.61
CA ARG A 221 -19.74 10.70 -8.41
C ARG A 221 -19.11 10.59 -7.02
N THR A 222 -19.93 10.46 -5.98
CA THR A 222 -19.44 10.32 -4.60
C THR A 222 -18.62 9.04 -4.42
N TYR A 223 -19.06 7.92 -4.98
CA TYR A 223 -18.32 6.65 -4.89
C TYR A 223 -16.98 6.67 -5.62
N CYS A 224 -16.92 7.28 -6.81
CA CYS A 224 -15.72 7.34 -7.63
C CYS A 224 -14.71 8.41 -7.19
N LYS A 225 -15.14 9.48 -6.51
CA LYS A 225 -14.26 10.58 -6.06
C LYS A 225 -13.05 10.08 -5.25
N LYS A 226 -13.30 9.20 -4.28
CA LYS A 226 -12.24 8.61 -3.45
C LYS A 226 -11.19 7.88 -4.30
N TRP A 227 -11.66 7.12 -5.29
CA TRP A 227 -10.80 6.32 -6.15
C TRP A 227 -10.05 7.17 -7.19
N ASP A 228 -10.67 8.24 -7.69
CA ASP A 228 -9.98 9.19 -8.58
C ASP A 228 -8.85 9.93 -7.86
N GLU A 229 -9.08 10.33 -6.60
CA GLU A 229 -8.02 10.90 -5.76
C GLU A 229 -6.89 9.89 -5.53
N ARG A 230 -7.22 8.64 -5.20
CA ARG A 230 -6.23 7.57 -5.05
C ARG A 230 -5.41 7.34 -6.32
N LEU A 231 -6.06 7.36 -7.50
CA LEU A 231 -5.39 7.27 -8.79
C LEU A 231 -4.38 8.41 -9.01
N ARG A 232 -4.75 9.65 -8.65
CA ARG A 232 -3.84 10.81 -8.76
C ARG A 232 -2.63 10.65 -7.83
N GLN A 233 -2.83 10.14 -6.61
CA GLN A 233 -1.73 9.86 -5.67
C GLN A 233 -0.76 8.80 -6.24
N LEU A 234 -1.29 7.68 -6.73
CA LEU A 234 -0.47 6.61 -7.33
C LEU A 234 0.36 7.11 -8.52
N LYS A 235 -0.22 7.97 -9.38
CA LYS A 235 0.51 8.61 -10.49
C LYS A 235 1.64 9.51 -9.99
N ALA A 236 1.41 10.29 -8.93
CA ALA A 236 2.42 11.16 -8.36
C ALA A 236 3.56 10.39 -7.67
N GLU A 237 3.25 9.28 -7.00
CA GLU A 237 4.24 8.38 -6.40
C GLU A 237 5.14 7.75 -7.47
N GLN A 238 4.56 7.23 -8.56
CA GLN A 238 5.32 6.67 -9.66
C GLN A 238 6.21 7.72 -10.35
N ALA A 239 5.71 8.94 -10.53
CA ALA A 239 6.48 10.03 -11.10
C ALA A 239 7.72 10.34 -10.23
N LYS A 240 7.55 10.49 -8.92
CA LYS A 240 8.66 10.70 -7.97
C LYS A 240 9.67 9.55 -7.98
N GLU A 241 9.21 8.31 -8.05
CA GLU A 241 10.10 7.16 -8.11
C GLU A 241 10.90 7.15 -9.43
N SER A 242 10.25 7.48 -10.55
CA SER A 242 10.91 7.56 -11.86
C SER A 242 11.96 8.67 -11.91
N GLU A 243 11.66 9.85 -11.35
CA GLU A 243 12.60 10.97 -11.23
C GLU A 243 13.79 10.59 -10.35
N ARG A 244 13.55 9.93 -9.22
CA ARG A 244 14.61 9.43 -8.34
C ARG A 244 15.52 8.42 -9.06
N LYS A 245 14.94 7.45 -9.78
CA LYS A 245 15.71 6.47 -10.57
C LYS A 245 16.52 7.15 -11.67
N ALA A 246 15.95 8.14 -12.36
CA ALA A 246 16.65 8.90 -13.38
C ALA A 246 17.82 9.73 -12.79
N ALA A 247 17.62 10.35 -11.62
CA ALA A 247 18.67 11.09 -10.92
C ALA A 247 19.82 10.17 -10.48
N ILE A 248 19.51 8.99 -9.91
CA ILE A 248 20.51 7.98 -9.56
C ILE A 248 21.27 7.53 -10.80
N ALA A 249 20.57 7.18 -11.89
CA ALA A 249 21.19 6.75 -13.14
C ALA A 249 22.13 7.83 -13.72
N LYS A 250 21.75 9.11 -13.67
CA LYS A 250 22.59 10.23 -14.11
C LYS A 250 23.86 10.36 -13.26
N THR A 251 23.74 10.21 -11.95
CA THR A 251 24.88 10.26 -11.02
C THR A 251 25.83 9.08 -11.24
N LEU A 252 25.30 7.86 -11.38
CA LEU A 252 26.08 6.66 -11.71
C LEU A 252 26.79 6.79 -13.06
N ALA A 253 26.10 7.26 -14.09
CA ALA A 253 26.71 7.49 -15.41
C ALA A 253 27.86 8.51 -15.36
N LYS A 254 27.70 9.59 -14.59
CA LYS A 254 28.78 10.58 -14.37
C LYS A 254 29.98 9.94 -13.66
N ARG A 255 29.75 9.13 -12.63
CA ARG A 255 30.81 8.44 -11.87
C ARG A 255 31.50 7.35 -12.70
N GLU A 256 30.78 6.67 -13.58
CA GLU A 256 31.36 5.69 -14.50
C GLU A 256 32.27 6.34 -15.56
N ALA A 257 31.88 7.51 -16.09
CA ALA A 257 32.75 8.29 -17.00
C ALA A 257 34.06 8.76 -16.36
N LEU A 258 34.18 8.68 -15.02
CA LEU A 258 35.36 9.04 -14.24
C LEU A 258 36.17 7.82 -13.75
N LYS A 259 35.79 6.59 -14.13
CA LYS A 259 36.38 5.34 -13.64
C LYS A 259 37.90 5.21 -13.85
N SER A 260 38.45 5.87 -14.86
CA SER A 260 39.90 5.88 -15.17
C SER A 260 40.53 7.26 -14.96
N LYS A 261 39.88 8.16 -14.23
CA LYS A 261 40.33 9.53 -14.02
C LYS A 261 40.65 9.80 -12.56
N LEU A 262 41.46 10.82 -12.36
CA LEU A 262 41.85 11.33 -11.06
C LEU A 262 41.77 12.87 -11.08
N GLU A 263 41.31 13.44 -9.97
CA GLU A 263 41.40 14.88 -9.70
C GLU A 263 41.83 15.06 -8.23
N ALA A 264 42.99 15.69 -8.03
CA ALA A 264 43.58 15.95 -6.72
C ALA A 264 42.57 16.66 -5.79
N GLY A 265 42.52 16.22 -4.54
CA GLY A 265 41.60 16.79 -3.55
C GLY A 265 40.12 16.50 -3.79
N LYS A 266 39.74 15.70 -4.80
CA LYS A 266 38.34 15.47 -5.17
C LYS A 266 37.97 14.01 -5.36
N PHE A 267 38.59 13.30 -6.30
CA PHE A 267 38.21 11.92 -6.60
C PHE A 267 39.33 11.11 -7.26
N LEU A 268 39.25 9.79 -7.11
CA LEU A 268 40.05 8.82 -7.85
C LEU A 268 39.13 7.70 -8.32
N GLY A 269 39.21 7.34 -9.60
CA GLY A 269 38.43 6.24 -10.17
C GLY A 269 36.92 6.46 -10.07
N GLY A 270 36.44 7.71 -10.05
CA GLY A 270 35.03 8.05 -9.89
C GLY A 270 34.48 7.94 -8.46
N VAL A 271 35.34 7.63 -7.47
CA VAL A 271 35.02 7.68 -6.03
C VAL A 271 35.41 9.05 -5.49
N TYR A 272 34.43 9.80 -5.00
CA TYR A 272 34.63 11.15 -4.47
C TYR A 272 34.99 11.12 -2.99
N LEU A 273 35.91 12.00 -2.57
CA LEU A 273 36.10 12.33 -1.17
C LEU A 273 34.80 12.90 -0.58
N GLY A 274 34.52 12.55 0.67
CA GLY A 274 33.28 12.90 1.38
C GLY A 274 32.05 12.10 0.95
N ALA A 275 32.14 11.23 -0.07
CA ALA A 275 31.03 10.34 -0.40
C ALA A 275 30.75 9.37 0.74
N THR A 276 29.49 9.04 0.98
CA THR A 276 29.15 8.04 1.99
C THR A 276 29.43 6.63 1.49
N ALA A 277 29.69 5.68 2.39
CA ALA A 277 29.87 4.28 2.03
C ALA A 277 28.69 3.72 1.21
N ARG A 278 27.46 4.15 1.50
CA ARG A 278 26.27 3.81 0.71
C ARG A 278 26.43 4.22 -0.76
N GLU A 279 26.86 5.45 -1.01
CA GLU A 279 27.05 5.97 -2.37
C GLU A 279 28.18 5.26 -3.13
N VAL A 280 29.20 4.76 -2.42
CA VAL A 280 30.28 3.96 -3.00
C VAL A 280 29.77 2.55 -3.34
N TYR A 281 28.98 1.93 -2.47
CA TYR A 281 28.40 0.59 -2.74
C TYR A 281 27.36 0.60 -3.86
N GLU A 282 26.73 1.75 -4.16
CA GLU A 282 25.91 1.91 -5.36
C GLU A 282 26.74 1.87 -6.66
N LEU A 283 28.06 2.09 -6.60
CA LEU A 283 28.97 1.97 -7.75
C LEU A 283 29.53 0.57 -7.93
N ALA A 284 29.91 -0.07 -6.82
CA ALA A 284 30.40 -1.44 -6.80
C ALA A 284 29.93 -2.11 -5.51
N ILE A 285 28.95 -3.01 -5.65
CA ILE A 285 28.41 -3.77 -4.53
C ILE A 285 29.50 -4.73 -4.06
N PRO A 286 29.91 -4.68 -2.78
CA PRO A 286 30.91 -5.58 -2.25
C PRO A 286 30.36 -7.00 -2.13
N ASP A 287 31.17 -8.01 -2.42
CA ASP A 287 30.83 -9.42 -2.14
C ASP A 287 30.59 -9.65 -0.63
N LYS A 288 31.32 -8.89 0.20
CA LYS A 288 31.17 -8.85 1.65
C LYS A 288 31.33 -7.42 2.15
N TYR A 289 30.30 -6.90 2.81
CA TYR A 289 30.39 -5.59 3.45
C TYR A 289 31.44 -5.59 4.57
N PRO A 290 32.30 -4.56 4.65
CA PRO A 290 33.28 -4.45 5.71
C PRO A 290 32.60 -4.28 7.07
N ALA A 291 33.22 -4.83 8.11
CA ALA A 291 32.77 -4.63 9.48
C ALA A 291 33.18 -3.22 9.93
N TRP A 292 32.23 -2.43 10.42
CA TRP A 292 32.46 -1.08 10.94
C TRP A 292 33.05 -1.13 12.35
N SER A 293 34.30 -1.56 12.44
CA SER A 293 35.03 -1.68 13.71
C SER A 293 36.46 -1.21 13.52
N GLY A 294 36.68 0.10 13.63
CA GLY A 294 37.98 0.74 13.47
C GLY A 294 37.85 2.26 13.28
N GLU A 295 38.95 2.99 13.36
CA GLU A 295 38.98 4.42 13.04
C GLU A 295 38.92 4.67 11.54
N VAL A 296 39.48 3.76 10.74
CA VAL A 296 39.40 3.78 9.27
C VAL A 296 39.02 2.40 8.78
N ILE A 297 38.06 2.38 7.85
CA ILE A 297 37.57 1.15 7.22
C ILE A 297 38.03 1.15 5.76
N ILE A 298 38.76 0.12 5.35
CA ILE A 298 39.31 -0.01 4.00
C ILE A 298 38.41 -0.93 3.18
N TYR A 299 38.03 -0.48 1.98
CA TYR A 299 37.29 -1.25 1.00
C TYR A 299 38.02 -1.27 -0.34
N HIS A 300 38.39 -2.47 -0.80
CA HIS A 300 38.96 -2.66 -2.12
C HIS A 300 37.85 -2.79 -3.18
N MET A 301 37.86 -1.91 -4.18
CA MET A 301 36.98 -1.95 -5.35
C MET A 301 37.70 -2.62 -6.53
N PRO A 302 37.53 -3.95 -6.73
CA PRO A 302 38.32 -4.71 -7.69
C PRO A 302 38.08 -4.33 -9.15
N ASP A 303 36.88 -3.86 -9.51
CA ASP A 303 36.58 -3.47 -10.89
C ASP A 303 37.30 -2.17 -11.31
N ARG A 304 37.78 -1.40 -10.32
CA ARG A 304 38.48 -0.13 -10.50
C ARG A 304 39.94 -0.19 -10.09
N ASN A 305 40.38 -1.23 -9.37
CA ASN A 305 41.68 -1.32 -8.72
C ASN A 305 41.94 -0.12 -7.80
N VAL A 306 40.95 0.26 -7.00
CA VAL A 306 41.07 1.36 -6.03
C VAL A 306 40.75 0.86 -4.64
N GLU A 307 41.44 1.40 -3.64
CA GLU A 307 41.16 1.19 -2.23
C GLU A 307 40.52 2.46 -1.67
N VAL A 308 39.37 2.30 -1.05
CA VAL A 308 38.56 3.39 -0.51
C VAL A 308 38.67 3.33 1.00
N HIS A 309 39.17 4.40 1.60
CA HIS A 309 39.31 4.54 3.04
C HIS A 309 38.15 5.39 3.55
N PHE A 310 37.32 4.80 4.41
CA PHE A 310 36.22 5.47 5.08
C PHE A 310 36.61 5.87 6.49
N ASP A 311 36.15 7.03 6.93
CA ASP A 311 36.13 7.37 8.35
C ASP A 311 35.18 6.44 9.10
N GLY A 312 35.67 5.79 10.15
CA GLY A 312 34.92 4.80 10.91
C GLY A 312 33.73 5.38 11.70
N LYS A 313 33.68 6.70 11.92
CA LYS A 313 32.58 7.38 12.64
C LYS A 313 31.54 7.95 11.67
N THR A 314 31.96 8.63 10.61
CA THR A 314 31.04 9.31 9.67
C THR A 314 30.65 8.44 8.48
N SER A 315 31.39 7.34 8.22
CA SER A 315 31.23 6.51 7.02
C SER A 315 31.49 7.26 5.71
N GLU A 316 32.21 8.38 5.76
CA GLU A 316 32.58 9.18 4.60
C GLU A 316 33.96 8.80 4.07
N VAL A 317 34.14 8.88 2.76
CA VAL A 317 35.45 8.65 2.12
C VAL A 317 36.43 9.75 2.52
N ILE A 318 37.52 9.38 3.18
CA ILE A 318 38.60 10.29 3.58
C ILE A 318 39.85 10.14 2.72
N GLU A 319 40.00 9.02 2.02
CA GLU A 319 41.10 8.78 1.10
C GLU A 319 40.68 7.76 0.05
N VAL A 320 41.21 7.92 -1.16
CA VAL A 320 41.12 6.89 -2.21
C VAL A 320 42.50 6.64 -2.78
N HIS A 321 42.96 5.39 -2.69
CA HIS A 321 44.28 4.94 -3.08
C HIS A 321 44.23 4.04 -4.33
N SER A 322 45.31 4.04 -5.13
CA SER A 322 45.51 3.04 -6.19
C SER A 322 46.98 2.86 -6.54
N GLU A 323 47.34 1.61 -6.85
CA GLU A 323 48.63 1.25 -7.48
C GLU A 323 48.51 1.03 -9.00
N ASP A 324 47.35 1.30 -9.60
CA ASP A 324 47.11 1.07 -11.04
C ASP A 324 47.73 2.18 -11.91
N PRO A 325 48.67 1.87 -12.83
CA PRO A 325 49.31 2.86 -13.71
C PRO A 325 48.38 3.62 -14.65
N LYS A 326 47.12 3.19 -14.81
CA LYS A 326 46.14 3.92 -15.63
C LYS A 326 45.78 5.28 -15.03
N PHE A 327 45.96 5.47 -13.72
CA PHE A 327 45.70 6.74 -13.06
C PHE A 327 46.95 7.61 -13.15
N ALA A 328 46.80 8.75 -13.82
CA ALA A 328 47.85 9.75 -13.94
C ALA A 328 47.32 11.11 -13.53
N ALA A 329 48.14 11.85 -12.80
CA ALA A 329 47.89 13.21 -12.36
C ALA A 329 48.39 14.22 -13.41
N LYS A 330 48.55 15.48 -13.01
CA LYS A 330 49.02 16.56 -13.91
C LYS A 330 50.34 16.17 -14.58
N ASN A 331 50.50 16.54 -15.85
CA ASN A 331 51.68 16.20 -16.66
C ASN A 331 51.96 14.68 -16.80
N ASN A 332 50.92 13.85 -16.66
CA ASN A 332 51.01 12.39 -16.75
C ASN A 332 51.94 11.73 -15.71
N VAL A 333 52.14 12.37 -14.56
CA VAL A 333 52.87 11.73 -13.44
C VAL A 333 51.93 10.82 -12.66
N GLY A 334 52.37 9.60 -12.36
CA GLY A 334 51.55 8.58 -11.71
C GLY A 334 52.41 7.38 -11.32
N VAL A 335 51.79 6.22 -11.14
CA VAL A 335 52.52 4.99 -10.78
C VAL A 335 53.57 4.67 -11.85
N GLY A 336 54.81 4.46 -11.40
CA GLY A 336 55.98 4.21 -12.24
C GLY A 336 56.78 5.45 -12.65
N SER A 337 56.23 6.67 -12.48
CA SER A 337 56.97 7.93 -12.71
C SER A 337 58.12 8.11 -11.73
N SER A 338 59.14 8.88 -12.11
CA SER A 338 60.25 9.20 -11.21
C SER A 338 59.85 10.28 -10.20
N LEU A 339 60.52 10.30 -9.03
CA LEU A 339 60.32 11.37 -8.05
C LEU A 339 60.63 12.77 -8.63
N ILE A 340 61.60 12.86 -9.54
CA ILE A 340 61.98 14.12 -10.19
C ILE A 340 60.82 14.65 -11.06
N ASP A 341 60.16 13.78 -11.83
CA ASP A 341 59.00 14.17 -12.65
C ASP A 341 57.85 14.66 -11.77
N VAL A 342 57.60 13.97 -10.65
CA VAL A 342 56.57 14.33 -9.68
C VAL A 342 56.88 15.69 -9.05
N ALA A 343 58.11 15.91 -8.56
CA ALA A 343 58.51 17.17 -7.96
C ALA A 343 58.49 18.34 -8.98
N GLY A 344 58.78 18.07 -10.25
CA GLY A 344 58.64 19.03 -11.34
C GLY A 344 57.18 19.41 -11.62
N ALA A 345 56.26 18.45 -11.56
CA ALA A 345 54.83 18.70 -11.74
C ALA A 345 54.17 19.36 -10.50
N TYR A 346 54.68 19.05 -9.31
CA TYR A 346 54.14 19.42 -8.00
C TYR A 346 55.21 20.03 -7.08
N PRO A 347 55.72 21.24 -7.36
CA PRO A 347 56.88 21.80 -6.66
C PRO A 347 56.64 22.12 -5.17
N ASN A 348 55.38 22.21 -4.74
CA ASN A 348 55.01 22.50 -3.36
C ASN A 348 54.86 21.25 -2.48
N GLY A 349 55.13 20.06 -3.05
CA GLY A 349 55.08 18.82 -2.30
C GLY A 349 56.28 18.64 -1.37
N ARG A 350 56.08 17.88 -0.29
CA ARG A 350 57.14 17.51 0.64
C ARG A 350 57.36 16.01 0.59
N LEU A 351 58.64 15.63 0.54
CA LEU A 351 59.05 14.23 0.63
C LEU A 351 59.32 13.87 2.08
N THR A 352 58.66 12.82 2.55
CA THR A 352 59.01 12.14 3.80
C THR A 352 59.41 10.72 3.46
N MET A 353 60.62 10.31 3.85
CA MET A 353 61.11 8.95 3.62
C MET A 353 61.19 8.21 4.95
N GLY A 354 60.74 6.96 4.97
CA GLY A 354 60.97 6.04 6.07
C GLY A 354 62.39 5.48 6.09
N VAL A 355 62.63 4.62 7.08
CA VAL A 355 63.92 3.94 7.28
C VAL A 355 64.21 3.01 6.10
N ALA A 356 65.46 2.97 5.65
CA ALA A 356 65.91 2.06 4.61
C ALA A 356 66.15 0.65 5.19
N GLU A 357 65.46 -0.34 4.64
CA GLU A 357 65.59 -1.74 5.04
C GLU A 357 66.56 -2.47 4.11
N PRO A 358 67.60 -3.15 4.65
CA PRO A 358 68.55 -3.89 3.84
C PRO A 358 67.93 -5.17 3.26
N GLN A 359 68.30 -5.50 2.03
CA GLN A 359 67.91 -6.72 1.32
C GLN A 359 69.05 -7.74 1.25
N SER A 360 68.71 -8.99 0.95
CA SER A 360 69.65 -10.11 0.87
C SER A 360 70.71 -9.97 -0.24
N ASP A 361 70.47 -9.14 -1.24
CA ASP A 361 71.37 -8.87 -2.36
C ASP A 361 72.33 -7.69 -2.09
N GLY A 362 72.29 -7.12 -0.89
CA GLY A 362 73.11 -5.97 -0.49
C GLY A 362 72.52 -4.61 -0.86
N THR A 363 71.35 -4.56 -1.52
CA THR A 363 70.61 -3.31 -1.73
C THR A 363 69.81 -2.93 -0.48
N SER A 364 69.27 -1.72 -0.43
CA SER A 364 68.28 -1.32 0.57
C SER A 364 67.08 -0.67 -0.08
N VAL A 365 65.89 -0.91 0.50
CA VAL A 365 64.63 -0.32 0.06
C VAL A 365 64.08 0.59 1.14
N ALA A 366 63.69 1.80 0.75
CA ALA A 366 62.94 2.71 1.60
C ALA A 366 61.61 3.07 0.93
N PHE A 367 60.55 3.17 1.73
CA PHE A 367 59.26 3.70 1.29
C PHE A 367 59.07 5.09 1.87
N GLY A 368 58.40 5.94 1.11
CA GLY A 368 58.09 7.29 1.54
C GLY A 368 56.88 7.85 0.84
N GLU A 369 56.55 9.08 1.17
CA GLU A 369 55.41 9.79 0.64
C GLU A 369 55.87 11.14 0.13
N TYR A 370 55.47 11.49 -1.09
CA TYR A 370 55.54 12.84 -1.62
C TYR A 370 54.14 13.44 -1.57
N ALA A 371 53.85 14.19 -0.51
CA ALA A 371 52.52 14.73 -0.24
C ALA A 371 52.38 16.15 -0.83
N CYS A 372 51.29 16.41 -1.53
CA CYS A 372 50.99 17.67 -2.20
C CYS A 372 49.78 18.35 -1.53
N PRO A 373 49.87 19.63 -1.14
CA PRO A 373 48.79 20.38 -0.45
C PRO A 373 47.44 20.39 -1.17
N GLU A 374 47.44 20.23 -2.49
CA GLU A 374 46.21 20.13 -3.30
C GLU A 374 45.42 18.82 -3.11
N GLY A 375 45.86 17.93 -2.21
CA GLY A 375 45.14 16.71 -1.87
C GLY A 375 45.55 15.50 -2.71
N LEU A 376 46.85 15.38 -2.98
CA LEU A 376 47.44 14.26 -3.73
C LEU A 376 48.68 13.76 -2.99
N VAL A 377 48.82 12.46 -2.85
CA VAL A 377 49.98 11.82 -2.22
C VAL A 377 50.54 10.78 -3.17
N PHE A 378 51.85 10.82 -3.41
CA PHE A 378 52.56 9.79 -4.17
C PHE A 378 53.38 8.93 -3.23
N TYR A 379 53.15 7.62 -3.25
CA TYR A 379 53.94 6.67 -2.48
C TYR A 379 55.19 6.33 -3.26
N ILE A 380 56.35 6.65 -2.71
CA ILE A 380 57.65 6.52 -3.34
C ILE A 380 58.33 5.24 -2.84
N LYS A 381 58.85 4.44 -3.76
CA LYS A 381 59.79 3.36 -3.47
C LYS A 381 61.18 3.78 -3.95
N ARG A 382 62.12 3.86 -3.02
CA ARG A 382 63.55 4.11 -3.27
C ARG A 382 64.31 2.81 -3.13
N LEU A 383 65.11 2.48 -4.13
CA LEU A 383 66.09 1.39 -4.10
C LEU A 383 67.49 1.99 -4.12
N THR A 384 68.33 1.58 -3.17
CA THR A 384 69.70 2.07 -2.99
C THR A 384 70.67 0.90 -3.07
N ALA A 385 71.80 1.07 -3.74
CA ALA A 385 72.87 0.09 -3.81
C ALA A 385 73.65 0.00 -2.48
N ALA A 386 74.48 -1.04 -2.36
CA ALA A 386 75.34 -1.28 -1.19
C ALA A 386 76.33 -0.13 -0.92
N ASP A 387 76.69 0.64 -1.96
CA ASP A 387 77.58 1.80 -1.89
C ASP A 387 76.84 3.12 -1.61
N GLY A 388 75.53 3.08 -1.39
CA GLY A 388 74.69 4.25 -1.13
C GLY A 388 74.15 4.95 -2.39
N LEU A 389 74.45 4.45 -3.60
CA LEU A 389 73.92 5.03 -4.83
C LEU A 389 72.42 4.74 -4.98
N ILE A 390 71.62 5.77 -5.26
CA ILE A 390 70.20 5.60 -5.58
C ILE A 390 70.08 4.93 -6.96
N LEU A 391 69.59 3.69 -6.97
CA LEU A 391 69.37 2.91 -8.19
C LEU A 391 68.04 3.24 -8.85
N SER A 392 67.00 3.52 -8.06
CA SER A 392 65.70 3.95 -8.57
C SER A 392 64.87 4.65 -7.50
N GLU A 393 64.15 5.69 -7.90
CA GLU A 393 63.10 6.34 -7.10
C GLU A 393 61.85 6.49 -7.95
N LYS A 394 60.86 5.66 -7.67
CA LYS A 394 59.64 5.61 -8.46
C LYS A 394 58.40 5.63 -7.60
N VAL A 395 57.33 6.16 -8.16
CA VAL A 395 56.00 6.07 -7.57
C VAL A 395 55.51 4.62 -7.62
N LYS A 396 55.16 4.04 -6.48
CA LYS A 396 54.53 2.71 -6.33
C LYS A 396 53.00 2.81 -6.33
N GLY A 397 52.46 3.87 -5.76
CA GLY A 397 51.02 4.10 -5.64
C GLY A 397 50.73 5.58 -5.50
N LEU A 398 49.46 5.93 -5.58
CA LEU A 398 49.01 7.30 -5.38
C LEU A 398 47.66 7.33 -4.64
N SER A 399 47.45 8.38 -3.86
CA SER A 399 46.21 8.61 -3.12
C SER A 399 45.68 10.01 -3.37
N VAL A 400 44.36 10.12 -3.42
CA VAL A 400 43.64 11.40 -3.34
C VAL A 400 43.09 11.55 -1.92
N ILE A 401 43.41 12.67 -1.27
CA ILE A 401 43.03 13.02 0.11
C ILE A 401 42.48 14.46 0.14
N PRO A 402 41.79 14.90 1.21
CA PRO A 402 41.35 16.28 1.32
C PRO A 402 42.53 17.26 1.20
N PRO A 403 42.35 18.41 0.51
CA PRO A 403 43.38 19.45 0.47
C PRO A 403 43.75 19.93 1.87
N PHE A 404 45.02 20.25 2.05
CA PHE A 404 45.57 20.69 3.33
C PHE A 404 46.57 21.82 3.13
N GLN A 405 46.98 22.46 4.23
CA GLN A 405 48.09 23.41 4.24
C GLN A 405 49.18 22.85 5.14
N TRP A 406 50.43 23.13 4.80
CA TRP A 406 51.54 22.82 5.71
C TRP A 406 51.47 23.76 6.89
N ASP A 407 51.48 23.21 8.10
CA ASP A 407 51.67 24.04 9.29
C ASP A 407 53.03 24.74 9.18
N SER A 408 53.02 26.06 9.34
CA SER A 408 54.15 26.94 9.01
C SER A 408 55.30 26.90 10.01
N GLU A 409 55.30 26.00 11.00
CA GLU A 409 56.20 26.08 12.18
C GLU A 409 56.96 24.80 12.57
N GLU A 410 57.02 23.75 11.76
CA GLU A 410 57.96 22.63 12.04
C GLU A 410 59.02 22.53 10.94
N ALA A 411 60.07 23.34 11.12
CA ALA A 411 61.33 23.22 10.40
C ALA A 411 62.50 23.47 11.36
N GLU A 412 62.60 22.64 12.41
CA GLU A 412 63.90 22.18 12.88
C GLU A 412 63.82 20.66 13.00
N LEU A 413 64.86 20.00 12.48
CA LEU A 413 65.05 18.56 12.45
C LEU A 413 64.88 17.97 13.85
N ASP A 414 63.76 17.31 14.11
CA ASP A 414 63.64 16.40 15.24
C ASP A 414 63.84 14.97 14.69
N GLU A 415 65.09 14.50 14.77
CA GLU A 415 65.40 13.07 14.78
C GLU A 415 64.74 12.45 16.02
N GLY A 416 63.41 12.26 16.02
CA GLY A 416 62.77 11.70 17.21
C GLY A 416 61.28 11.90 17.41
N THR A 417 60.48 12.25 16.41
CA THR A 417 59.01 12.29 16.57
C THR A 417 58.34 11.21 15.74
N GLU A 418 57.97 10.12 16.41
CA GLU A 418 57.08 9.07 15.90
C GLU A 418 55.70 9.67 15.57
N MET A 419 55.53 10.20 14.36
CA MET A 419 54.22 10.17 13.73
C MET A 419 54.02 8.78 13.16
N ASN A 420 53.18 7.98 13.84
CA ASN A 420 52.62 6.69 13.44
C ASN A 420 52.95 6.23 12.00
N ALA A 421 54.15 5.67 11.84
CA ALA A 421 54.56 4.88 10.68
C ALA A 421 53.81 3.53 10.57
N SER A 422 52.82 3.31 11.43
CA SER A 422 51.97 2.13 11.48
C SER A 422 50.91 2.07 10.37
N ARG A 423 50.71 3.12 9.56
CA ARG A 423 49.75 3.09 8.43
C ARG A 423 50.28 2.57 7.10
N ALA A 424 51.59 2.64 6.85
CA ALA A 424 52.20 2.13 5.62
C ALA A 424 52.65 0.65 5.73
N GLY A 425 52.76 0.11 6.96
CA GLY A 425 53.31 -1.21 7.22
C GLY A 425 52.33 -2.38 7.15
N GLU A 426 51.03 -2.18 7.33
CA GLU A 426 50.06 -3.29 7.33
C GLU A 426 49.49 -3.63 5.94
N ALA A 427 49.64 -2.77 4.94
CA ALA A 427 49.23 -3.03 3.56
C ALA A 427 50.33 -3.65 2.68
N LEU A 428 51.55 -3.83 3.20
CA LEU A 428 52.72 -4.28 2.42
C LEU A 428 53.15 -5.73 2.67
N VAL A 429 52.38 -6.54 3.40
CA VAL A 429 52.72 -7.96 3.61
C VAL A 429 51.48 -8.85 3.45
N ASP A 430 51.13 -9.19 2.21
CA ASP A 430 50.70 -10.55 1.87
C ASP A 430 50.84 -10.86 0.37
N ASP A 431 52.04 -11.27 -0.05
CA ASP A 431 52.30 -11.76 -1.41
C ASP A 431 51.72 -13.18 -1.65
N SER A 432 50.84 -13.68 -0.76
CA SER A 432 50.32 -15.05 -0.79
C SER A 432 48.84 -15.21 -1.16
N SER A 433 48.11 -14.13 -1.47
CA SER A 433 46.66 -14.19 -1.73
C SER A 433 46.25 -14.02 -3.21
N TYR A 434 47.09 -14.40 -4.17
CA TYR A 434 46.64 -14.62 -5.56
C TYR A 434 46.24 -16.11 -5.77
N PRO A 435 45.02 -16.41 -6.27
CA PRO A 435 44.71 -17.78 -6.69
C PRO A 435 45.61 -18.15 -7.87
N LYS A 436 46.54 -19.07 -7.63
CA LYS A 436 47.35 -19.71 -8.68
C LYS A 436 46.41 -20.28 -9.74
N SER A 437 46.49 -19.71 -10.95
CA SER A 437 45.83 -20.30 -12.12
C SER A 437 46.30 -21.75 -12.27
N LYS A 438 45.40 -22.71 -12.05
CA LYS A 438 45.62 -24.10 -12.45
C LYS A 438 45.37 -24.17 -13.95
N LYS A 439 46.44 -24.14 -14.73
CA LYS A 439 46.42 -24.69 -16.09
C LYS A 439 46.17 -26.20 -15.98
N LYS A 440 45.11 -26.67 -16.62
CA LYS A 440 45.02 -28.01 -17.20
C LYS A 440 45.24 -27.88 -18.69
#